data_AF-A0A813VQ94-F1
#
_entry.id   AF-A0A813VQ94-F1
#
_cell.length_a   1.000
_cell.length_b   1.000
_cell.length_c   1.000
_cell.angle_alpha   90.00
_cell.angle_beta   90.00
_cell.angle_gamma   90.00
#
_symmetry.space_group_name_H-M   'P 1'
#
loop_
_entity.id
_entity.type
_entity.pdbx_description
1 polymer ?
#
loop_
_entity_poly.entity_id
_entity_poly.type
_entity_poly.pdbx_seq_one_letter_code
_entity_poly.pdbx_strand_id
1 'polypeptide(L)'
;MGKNGGFLTPKAISNRIKAKGLQKLRWYCQSCQKQCRDENGFKCHIQSESHQRQLLLVGENPGRYIANYSHEFHSGFFSTLRRSFGTKRVLANTVYCEYIKDKDHVHMNATRWVALAGYVRWLGSQGLCEIEQTERGWYITLIDKDPDSVRREMESERKEKMDLDDEQRRQKLIADQIRRDKEKGIELPAPVYTELVRKDEEEKVQVSFNPAVLAEKKKVLPPSILVTSSKKQPDSLDEPDQKRPKIETPVLKRTALEEVREMEEKRKEEQNRKDYWLHEGIIVKILTLKLGEEYYKKKGVVIKVENHYQAVIKMLETNKKIRVDQAHVETVIPALGKKVLVVNGAYRGQEAILEAIHQESFSVDVTLLTGSMTGTRIENMIYEDVSKLA
;
A
#
# COMPACT_ATOMS: atom_id res chain seq x y z
N MET A 1 -17.55 49.37 17.40
CA MET A 1 -16.56 48.75 18.32
C MET A 1 -16.33 47.30 17.91
N GLY A 2 -15.10 46.93 17.54
CA GLY A 2 -14.79 45.56 17.13
C GLY A 2 -14.53 44.64 18.33
N LYS A 3 -15.43 43.69 18.62
CA LYS A 3 -15.13 42.58 19.55
C LYS A 3 -14.45 41.46 18.77
N ASN A 4 -13.11 41.50 18.73
CA ASN A 4 -12.30 40.46 18.09
C ASN A 4 -12.66 39.08 18.66
N GLY A 5 -13.17 38.18 17.81
CA GLY A 5 -13.58 36.81 18.15
C GLY A 5 -12.40 35.88 18.39
N GLY A 6 -11.43 36.30 19.22
CA GLY A 6 -10.14 35.65 19.39
C GLY A 6 -10.25 34.19 19.85
N PHE A 7 -9.30 33.38 19.36
CA PHE A 7 -9.17 31.94 19.62
C PHE A 7 -9.14 31.55 21.10
N LEU A 8 -8.76 32.47 21.99
CA LEU A 8 -8.67 32.30 23.44
C LEU A 8 -9.79 33.03 24.24
N THR A 9 -10.81 33.59 23.59
CA THR A 9 -11.92 34.22 24.34
C THR A 9 -12.65 33.18 25.22
N PRO A 10 -13.10 33.52 26.45
CA PRO A 10 -13.78 32.56 27.33
C PRO A 10 -15.02 31.92 26.69
N LYS A 11 -15.73 32.63 25.79
CA LYS A 11 -16.85 32.10 25.02
C LYS A 11 -16.39 31.08 23.97
N ALA A 12 -15.28 31.32 23.26
CA ALA A 12 -14.68 30.34 22.35
C ALA A 12 -14.14 29.11 23.10
N ILE A 13 -13.48 29.30 24.24
CA ILE A 13 -12.99 28.21 25.09
C ILE A 13 -14.15 27.36 25.64
N SER A 14 -15.20 27.99 26.20
CA SER A 14 -16.39 27.27 26.68
C SER A 14 -17.08 26.50 25.57
N ASN A 15 -17.20 27.07 24.37
CA ASN A 15 -17.73 26.38 23.19
C ASN A 15 -16.84 25.18 22.80
N ARG A 16 -15.52 25.35 22.77
CA ARG A 16 -14.56 24.30 22.39
C ARG A 16 -14.54 23.15 23.39
N ILE A 17 -14.54 23.43 24.70
CA ILE A 17 -14.67 22.42 25.76
C ILE A 17 -15.97 21.63 25.59
N LYS A 18 -17.10 22.32 25.45
CA LYS A 18 -18.42 21.70 25.26
C LYS A 18 -18.55 20.95 23.92
N ALA A 19 -17.62 21.13 22.98
CA ALA A 19 -17.56 20.46 21.68
C ALA A 19 -16.53 19.32 21.60
N LYS A 20 -15.82 19.02 22.71
CA LYS A 20 -14.93 17.85 22.84
C LYS A 20 -15.67 16.54 23.16
N GLY A 21 -16.88 16.61 23.72
CA GLY A 21 -17.73 15.43 23.92
C GLY A 21 -18.37 14.96 22.60
N LEU A 22 -18.60 13.66 22.46
CA LEU A 22 -19.28 13.06 21.31
C LEU A 22 -20.78 13.40 21.34
N GLN A 23 -21.13 14.58 20.82
CA GLN A 23 -22.51 15.08 20.78
C GLN A 23 -23.39 14.22 19.85
N LYS A 24 -24.68 14.07 20.19
CA LYS A 24 -25.64 13.26 19.43
C LYS A 24 -25.66 13.69 17.95
N LEU A 25 -25.42 12.75 17.03
CA LEU A 25 -25.31 12.97 15.59
C LEU A 25 -26.58 13.53 14.90
N ARG A 26 -27.71 13.63 15.62
CA ARG A 26 -29.00 14.19 15.14
C ARG A 26 -28.92 15.60 14.54
N TRP A 27 -27.84 16.33 14.79
CA TRP A 27 -27.63 17.71 14.32
C TRP A 27 -26.37 17.87 13.44
N TYR A 28 -25.85 16.79 12.86
CA TYR A 28 -24.75 16.83 11.91
C TYR A 28 -25.25 17.00 10.46
N CYS A 29 -24.56 17.82 9.66
CA CYS A 29 -24.83 18.00 8.23
C CYS A 29 -23.64 17.50 7.38
N GLN A 30 -23.83 16.43 6.62
CA GLN A 30 -22.77 15.83 5.79
C GLN A 30 -22.35 16.74 4.62
N SER A 31 -23.29 17.33 3.89
CA SER A 31 -22.99 18.18 2.72
C SER A 31 -22.18 19.44 3.06
N CYS A 32 -22.22 19.85 4.34
CA CYS A 32 -21.47 20.98 4.88
C CYS A 32 -20.35 20.54 5.84
N GLN A 33 -20.15 19.24 6.05
CA GLN A 33 -19.28 18.62 7.06
C GLN A 33 -19.41 19.26 8.47
N LYS A 34 -20.62 19.70 8.85
CA LYS A 34 -20.82 20.63 9.96
C LYS A 34 -21.67 20.02 11.07
N GLN A 35 -21.05 19.80 12.23
CA GLN A 35 -21.77 19.47 13.46
C GLN A 35 -22.42 20.73 14.04
N CYS A 36 -23.76 20.81 13.99
CA CYS A 36 -24.51 21.81 14.74
C CYS A 36 -24.72 21.35 16.19
N ARG A 37 -24.76 22.32 17.11
CA ARG A 37 -24.71 22.10 18.55
C ARG A 37 -26.06 21.69 19.17
N ASP A 38 -27.12 22.30 18.67
CA ASP A 38 -28.48 22.25 19.20
C ASP A 38 -29.47 22.32 18.02
N GLU A 39 -30.72 21.86 18.20
CA GLU A 39 -31.70 21.77 17.10
C GLU A 39 -31.95 23.13 16.40
N ASN A 40 -31.98 24.23 17.15
CA ASN A 40 -32.16 25.56 16.55
C ASN A 40 -30.95 25.98 15.69
N GLY A 41 -29.73 25.61 16.11
CA GLY A 41 -28.52 25.83 15.32
C GLY A 41 -28.48 25.01 14.03
N PHE A 42 -29.12 23.83 14.03
CA PHE A 42 -29.29 23.00 12.84
C PHE A 42 -30.35 23.59 11.88
N LYS A 43 -31.49 24.08 12.41
CA LYS A 43 -32.52 24.79 11.62
C LYS A 43 -31.95 26.03 10.93
N CYS A 44 -31.28 26.93 11.67
CA CYS A 44 -30.61 28.10 11.08
C CYS A 44 -29.49 27.73 10.10
N HIS A 45 -28.89 26.54 10.21
CA HIS A 45 -27.91 26.06 9.24
C HIS A 45 -28.56 25.58 7.94
N ILE A 46 -29.63 24.79 7.99
CA ILE A 46 -30.36 24.35 6.78
C ILE A 46 -30.94 25.56 6.04
N GLN A 47 -31.43 26.55 6.78
CA GLN A 47 -31.94 27.81 6.22
C GLN A 47 -30.85 28.76 5.69
N SER A 48 -29.56 28.49 5.95
CA SER A 48 -28.48 29.36 5.49
C SER A 48 -28.15 29.13 4.01
N GLU A 49 -27.93 30.23 3.28
CA GLU A 49 -27.62 30.21 1.85
C GLU A 49 -26.42 29.31 1.51
N SER A 50 -25.41 29.23 2.38
CA SER A 50 -24.24 28.36 2.17
C SER A 50 -24.60 26.87 2.16
N HIS A 51 -25.56 26.43 2.99
CA HIS A 51 -26.09 25.07 2.92
C HIS A 51 -26.89 24.86 1.63
N GLN A 52 -27.73 25.82 1.25
CA GLN A 52 -28.55 25.74 0.03
C GLN A 52 -27.69 25.66 -1.24
N ARG A 53 -26.63 26.46 -1.34
CA ARG A 53 -25.64 26.40 -2.44
C ARG A 53 -24.92 25.05 -2.48
N GLN A 54 -24.53 24.47 -1.33
CA GLN A 54 -23.94 23.13 -1.28
C GLN A 54 -24.96 22.02 -1.63
N LEU A 55 -26.24 22.19 -1.26
CA LEU A 55 -27.31 21.26 -1.63
C LEU A 55 -27.58 21.26 -3.15
N LEU A 56 -27.52 22.43 -3.80
CA LEU A 56 -27.63 22.56 -5.26
C LEU A 56 -26.49 21.82 -5.97
N LEU A 57 -25.23 22.06 -5.58
CA LEU A 57 -24.07 21.36 -6.14
C LEU A 57 -24.15 19.82 -5.98
N VAL A 58 -24.66 19.34 -4.83
CA VAL A 58 -24.93 17.91 -4.61
C VAL A 58 -26.09 17.43 -5.47
N GLY A 59 -27.13 18.24 -5.68
CA GLY A 59 -28.30 17.92 -6.52
C GLY A 59 -27.99 17.88 -8.02
N GLU A 60 -27.02 18.65 -8.51
CA GLU A 60 -26.54 18.60 -9.89
C GLU A 60 -25.84 17.27 -10.22
N ASN A 61 -25.09 16.70 -9.25
CA ASN A 61 -24.22 15.54 -9.48
C ASN A 61 -24.25 14.52 -8.32
N PRO A 62 -25.43 14.03 -7.88
CA PRO A 62 -25.57 13.26 -6.63
C PRO A 62 -24.74 11.96 -6.63
N GLY A 63 -24.65 11.28 -7.78
CA GLY A 63 -23.85 10.06 -7.93
C GLY A 63 -22.36 10.27 -7.61
N ARG A 64 -21.79 11.43 -7.94
CA ARG A 64 -20.38 11.75 -7.65
C ARG A 64 -20.14 11.95 -6.15
N TYR A 65 -21.03 12.69 -5.48
CA TYR A 65 -20.91 12.89 -4.03
C TYR A 65 -21.14 11.60 -3.25
N ILE A 66 -22.14 10.79 -3.62
CA ILE A 66 -22.37 9.46 -3.01
C ILE A 66 -21.18 8.53 -3.26
N ALA A 67 -20.55 8.59 -4.45
CA ALA A 67 -19.34 7.82 -4.74
C ALA A 67 -18.16 8.24 -3.84
N ASN A 68 -17.89 9.54 -3.72
CA ASN A 68 -16.84 10.07 -2.85
C ASN A 68 -17.07 9.69 -1.38
N TYR A 69 -18.27 9.92 -0.83
CA TYR A 69 -18.60 9.53 0.54
C TYR A 69 -18.51 8.01 0.75
N SER A 70 -18.86 7.19 -0.25
CA SER A 70 -18.65 5.74 -0.19
C SER A 70 -17.17 5.37 -0.12
N HIS A 71 -16.30 6.08 -0.85
CA HIS A 71 -14.85 5.85 -0.85
C HIS A 71 -14.20 6.30 0.48
N GLU A 72 -14.53 7.49 0.98
CA GLU A 72 -14.09 7.99 2.28
C GLU A 72 -14.53 7.05 3.43
N PHE A 73 -15.78 6.60 3.41
CA PHE A 73 -16.30 5.61 4.36
C PHE A 73 -15.55 4.28 4.27
N HIS A 74 -15.35 3.74 3.06
CA HIS A 74 -14.64 2.48 2.87
C HIS A 74 -13.20 2.57 3.37
N SER A 75 -12.45 3.59 2.93
CA SER A 75 -11.06 3.81 3.34
C SER A 75 -10.93 4.02 4.86
N GLY A 76 -11.84 4.79 5.48
CA GLY A 76 -11.83 5.02 6.92
C GLY A 76 -12.14 3.76 7.72
N PHE A 77 -13.19 3.02 7.33
CA PHE A 77 -13.54 1.75 7.97
C PHE A 77 -12.42 0.70 7.82
N PHE A 78 -11.84 0.58 6.62
CA PHE A 78 -10.77 -0.38 6.34
C PHE A 78 -9.46 -0.01 7.05
N SER A 79 -9.15 1.28 7.18
CA SER A 79 -8.05 1.76 8.02
C SER A 79 -8.24 1.35 9.49
N THR A 80 -9.44 1.54 10.04
CA THR A 80 -9.76 1.12 11.42
C THR A 80 -9.75 -0.41 11.60
N LEU A 81 -10.23 -1.17 10.59
CA LEU A 81 -10.12 -2.64 10.59
C LEU A 81 -8.65 -3.09 10.65
N ARG A 82 -7.82 -2.58 9.73
CA ARG A 82 -6.40 -2.93 9.63
C ARG A 82 -5.59 -2.49 10.85
N ARG A 83 -5.89 -1.30 11.40
CA ARG A 83 -5.19 -0.71 12.57
C ARG A 83 -5.54 -1.38 13.89
N SER A 84 -6.82 -1.68 14.14
CA SER A 84 -7.29 -2.12 15.46
C SER A 84 -7.44 -3.64 15.61
N PHE A 85 -7.62 -4.37 14.51
CA PHE A 85 -7.96 -5.80 14.55
C PHE A 85 -7.07 -6.68 13.67
N GLY A 86 -6.58 -6.16 12.54
CA GLY A 86 -5.73 -6.91 11.61
C GLY A 86 -6.46 -8.13 11.04
N THR A 87 -5.75 -9.26 10.93
CA THR A 87 -6.26 -10.55 10.44
C THR A 87 -7.19 -11.30 11.41
N LYS A 88 -7.55 -10.71 12.57
CA LYS A 88 -8.42 -11.38 13.55
C LYS A 88 -9.88 -11.34 13.12
N ARG A 89 -10.58 -12.47 13.24
CA ARG A 89 -12.04 -12.57 13.11
C ARG A 89 -12.73 -11.67 14.15
N VAL A 90 -13.47 -10.67 13.69
CA VAL A 90 -14.16 -9.68 14.56
C VAL A 90 -15.58 -9.40 14.10
N LEU A 91 -16.46 -9.03 15.04
CA LEU A 91 -17.84 -8.65 14.72
C LEU A 91 -17.87 -7.30 14.01
N ALA A 92 -18.55 -7.23 12.86
CA ALA A 92 -18.65 -6.02 12.03
C ALA A 92 -19.11 -4.78 12.81
N ASN A 93 -20.05 -4.96 13.75
CA ASN A 93 -20.58 -3.87 14.57
C ASN A 93 -19.52 -3.30 15.52
N THR A 94 -18.57 -4.11 16.01
CA THR A 94 -17.46 -3.62 16.86
C THR A 94 -16.53 -2.72 16.05
N VAL A 95 -16.22 -3.11 14.80
CA VAL A 95 -15.39 -2.29 13.88
C VAL A 95 -16.09 -0.98 13.53
N TYR A 96 -17.41 -1.02 13.28
CA TYR A 96 -18.22 0.18 13.04
C TYR A 96 -18.28 1.09 14.28
N CYS A 97 -18.49 0.53 15.48
CA CYS A 97 -18.45 1.27 16.75
C CYS A 97 -17.08 1.90 17.04
N GLU A 98 -15.98 1.31 16.55
CA GLU A 98 -14.65 1.91 16.63
C GLU A 98 -14.51 3.08 15.64
N TYR A 99 -14.96 2.90 14.39
CA TYR A 99 -14.93 3.93 13.35
C TYR A 99 -15.71 5.20 13.72
N ILE A 100 -16.90 5.07 14.32
CA ILE A 100 -17.73 6.24 14.70
C ILE A 100 -17.23 6.99 15.95
N LYS A 101 -16.13 6.56 16.60
CA LYS A 101 -15.45 7.34 17.65
C LYS A 101 -14.72 8.55 17.08
N ASP A 102 -14.15 8.40 15.88
CA ASP A 102 -13.47 9.50 15.19
C ASP A 102 -14.50 10.56 14.81
N LYS A 103 -14.21 11.83 15.11
CA LYS A 103 -15.22 12.90 15.06
C LYS A 103 -15.69 13.23 13.64
N ASP A 104 -14.79 13.06 12.68
CA ASP A 104 -14.97 13.47 11.29
C ASP A 104 -15.27 12.26 10.37
N HIS A 105 -15.91 11.21 10.93
CA HIS A 105 -16.33 10.03 10.18
C HIS A 105 -17.50 10.33 9.23
N VAL A 106 -17.58 9.58 8.12
CA VAL A 106 -18.71 9.64 7.19
C VAL A 106 -19.84 8.74 7.71
N HIS A 107 -21.04 9.29 7.86
CA HIS A 107 -22.18 8.52 8.34
C HIS A 107 -22.75 7.62 7.23
N MET A 108 -23.10 6.35 7.54
CA MET A 108 -23.52 5.36 6.53
C MET A 108 -24.62 5.86 5.57
N ASN A 109 -25.61 6.60 6.09
CA ASN A 109 -26.71 7.18 5.31
C ASN A 109 -26.27 8.14 4.16
N ALA A 110 -25.03 8.62 4.15
CA ALA A 110 -24.46 9.44 3.07
C ALA A 110 -23.79 8.60 1.95
N THR A 111 -23.64 7.30 2.17
CA THR A 111 -22.97 6.36 1.27
C THR A 111 -23.99 5.55 0.47
N ARG A 112 -23.52 4.74 -0.48
CA ARG A 112 -24.37 3.75 -1.18
C ARG A 112 -24.90 2.62 -0.26
N TRP A 113 -24.41 2.49 0.97
CA TRP A 113 -24.78 1.41 1.89
C TRP A 113 -25.56 1.97 3.09
N VAL A 114 -26.89 1.96 3.00
CA VAL A 114 -27.79 2.47 4.06
C VAL A 114 -27.71 1.64 5.36
N ALA A 115 -27.23 0.40 5.28
CA ALA A 115 -27.08 -0.49 6.44
C ALA A 115 -25.75 -1.25 6.42
N LEU A 116 -25.18 -1.50 7.60
CA LEU A 116 -23.89 -2.18 7.78
C LEU A 116 -23.87 -3.57 7.10
N ALA A 117 -24.95 -4.35 7.22
CA ALA A 117 -25.09 -5.64 6.55
C ALA A 117 -25.10 -5.55 5.00
N GLY A 118 -25.35 -4.38 4.41
CA GLY A 118 -25.19 -4.14 2.98
C GLY A 118 -23.73 -3.89 2.59
N TYR A 119 -23.02 -3.07 3.36
CA TYR A 119 -21.58 -2.82 3.17
C TYR A 119 -20.74 -4.08 3.39
N VAL A 120 -21.05 -4.86 4.43
CA VAL A 120 -20.34 -6.10 4.75
C VAL A 120 -20.47 -7.11 3.61
N ARG A 121 -21.69 -7.39 3.11
CA ARG A 121 -21.86 -8.26 1.92
C ARG A 121 -21.08 -7.75 0.69
N TRP A 122 -20.95 -6.43 0.53
CA TRP A 122 -20.13 -5.87 -0.54
C TRP A 122 -18.63 -6.11 -0.34
N LEU A 123 -18.09 -5.94 0.88
CA LEU A 123 -16.67 -6.27 1.20
C LEU A 123 -16.30 -7.71 0.81
N GLY A 124 -17.21 -8.67 1.05
CA GLY A 124 -17.04 -10.07 0.65
C GLY A 124 -17.02 -10.24 -0.87
N SER A 125 -17.92 -9.56 -1.58
CA SER A 125 -17.94 -9.54 -3.06
C SER A 125 -16.73 -8.85 -3.71
N GLN A 126 -15.85 -8.20 -2.94
CA GLN A 126 -14.55 -7.69 -3.41
C GLN A 126 -13.37 -8.59 -3.04
N GLY A 127 -13.60 -9.66 -2.26
CA GLY A 127 -12.52 -10.56 -1.80
C GLY A 127 -11.44 -9.85 -0.97
N LEU A 128 -11.81 -8.79 -0.25
CA LEU A 128 -10.94 -8.04 0.68
C LEU A 128 -11.01 -8.61 2.10
N CYS A 129 -12.16 -9.13 2.48
CA CYS A 129 -12.40 -9.78 3.76
C CYS A 129 -13.15 -11.10 3.55
N GLU A 130 -12.82 -12.10 4.34
CA GLU A 130 -13.66 -13.27 4.56
C GLU A 130 -14.78 -12.90 5.54
N ILE A 131 -15.97 -13.46 5.34
CA ILE A 131 -17.19 -13.01 6.01
C ILE A 131 -18.04 -14.22 6.40
N GLU A 132 -18.33 -14.33 7.69
CA GLU A 132 -19.20 -15.38 8.24
C GLU A 132 -20.45 -14.73 8.83
N GLN A 133 -21.63 -15.28 8.47
CA GLN A 133 -22.89 -14.90 9.08
C GLN A 133 -23.23 -15.87 10.21
N THR A 134 -23.26 -15.37 11.45
CA THR A 134 -23.65 -16.13 12.64
C THR A 134 -24.91 -15.51 13.26
N GLU A 135 -25.60 -16.22 14.16
CA GLU A 135 -26.81 -15.72 14.85
C GLU A 135 -26.60 -14.38 15.58
N ARG A 136 -25.37 -14.13 16.07
CA ARG A 136 -24.96 -12.87 16.71
C ARG A 136 -24.65 -11.73 15.73
N GLY A 137 -24.77 -11.97 14.43
CA GLY A 137 -24.48 -11.01 13.36
C GLY A 137 -23.28 -11.39 12.50
N TRP A 138 -22.78 -10.41 11.76
CA TRP A 138 -21.74 -10.60 10.75
C TRP A 138 -20.34 -10.52 11.38
N TYR A 139 -19.53 -11.54 11.15
CA TYR A 139 -18.09 -11.52 11.40
C TYR A 139 -17.32 -11.17 10.12
N ILE A 140 -16.20 -10.49 10.31
CA ILE A 140 -15.27 -10.07 9.26
C ILE A 140 -13.88 -10.54 9.68
N THR A 141 -13.15 -11.16 8.76
CA THR A 141 -11.72 -11.49 8.87
C THR A 141 -11.00 -10.80 7.71
N LEU A 142 -9.99 -9.98 7.99
CA LEU A 142 -9.23 -9.30 6.94
C LEU A 142 -8.33 -10.29 6.20
N ILE A 143 -8.42 -10.34 4.86
CA ILE A 143 -7.51 -11.14 4.02
C ILE A 143 -6.31 -10.24 3.68
N ASP A 144 -5.20 -10.38 4.40
CA ASP A 144 -4.02 -9.54 4.18
C ASP A 144 -3.27 -10.01 2.92
N LYS A 145 -3.45 -9.28 1.82
CA LYS A 145 -2.80 -9.52 0.52
C LYS A 145 -1.48 -8.75 0.35
N ASP A 146 -1.04 -8.03 1.37
CA ASP A 146 0.22 -7.27 1.32
C ASP A 146 1.44 -8.20 1.44
N PRO A 147 2.41 -8.13 0.50
CA PRO A 147 3.54 -9.04 0.48
C PRO A 147 4.44 -8.92 1.71
N ASP A 148 4.51 -7.76 2.35
CA ASP A 148 5.34 -7.58 3.57
C ASP A 148 4.73 -8.22 4.83
N SER A 149 3.42 -8.48 4.88
CA SER A 149 2.85 -9.32 5.95
C SER A 149 3.24 -10.78 5.74
N VAL A 150 3.06 -11.30 4.52
CA VAL A 150 3.48 -12.66 4.14
C VAL A 150 4.97 -12.87 4.37
N ARG A 151 5.83 -11.87 4.08
CA ARG A 151 7.27 -11.94 4.36
C ARG A 151 7.58 -12.03 5.86
N ARG A 152 6.93 -11.25 6.72
CA ARG A 152 7.13 -11.37 8.19
C ARG A 152 6.65 -12.72 8.73
N GLU A 153 5.58 -13.25 8.16
CA GLU A 153 5.04 -14.56 8.55
C GLU A 153 5.97 -15.71 8.10
N MET A 154 6.51 -15.64 6.88
CA MET A 154 7.57 -16.52 6.39
C MET A 154 8.89 -16.38 7.17
N GLU A 155 9.28 -15.17 7.58
CA GLU A 155 10.45 -14.94 8.43
C GLU A 155 10.24 -15.51 9.85
N SER A 156 9.02 -15.40 10.40
CA SER A 156 8.63 -16.02 11.67
C SER A 156 8.67 -17.54 11.59
N GLU A 157 8.01 -18.16 10.59
CA GLU A 157 8.07 -19.61 10.38
C GLU A 157 9.51 -20.08 10.15
N ARG A 158 10.30 -19.36 9.36
CA ARG A 158 11.69 -19.72 9.07
C ARG A 158 12.53 -19.68 10.34
N LYS A 159 12.33 -18.66 11.18
CA LYS A 159 13.00 -18.57 12.47
C LYS A 159 12.56 -19.70 13.39
N GLU A 160 11.26 -19.97 13.52
CA GLU A 160 10.73 -21.06 14.35
C GLU A 160 11.24 -22.43 13.89
N LYS A 161 11.35 -22.67 12.57
CA LYS A 161 11.97 -23.87 11.98
C LYS A 161 13.47 -23.99 12.30
N MET A 162 14.20 -22.87 12.36
CA MET A 162 15.61 -22.85 12.78
C MET A 162 15.76 -23.06 14.30
N ASP A 163 14.91 -22.42 15.11
CA ASP A 163 14.85 -22.59 16.56
C ASP A 163 14.47 -24.05 16.93
N LEU A 164 13.63 -24.73 16.13
CA LEU A 164 13.33 -26.17 16.26
C LEU A 164 14.53 -27.08 15.95
N ASP A 165 15.27 -26.82 14.86
CA ASP A 165 16.45 -27.61 14.48
C ASP A 165 17.58 -27.46 15.51
N ASP A 166 17.79 -26.24 16.03
CA ASP A 166 18.71 -26.02 17.14
C ASP A 166 18.21 -26.59 18.47
N GLU A 167 16.89 -26.62 18.74
CA GLU A 167 16.35 -27.33 19.90
C GLU A 167 16.55 -28.84 19.79
N GLN A 168 16.34 -29.44 18.62
CA GLN A 168 16.64 -30.85 18.39
C GLN A 168 18.15 -31.15 18.51
N ARG A 169 19.03 -30.23 18.12
CA ARG A 169 20.48 -30.32 18.39
C ARG A 169 20.77 -30.25 19.89
N ARG A 170 20.19 -29.30 20.63
CA ARG A 170 20.33 -29.18 22.10
C ARG A 170 19.88 -30.45 22.81
N GLN A 171 18.70 -30.97 22.48
CA GLN A 171 18.14 -32.18 23.08
C GLN A 171 19.00 -33.42 22.83
N LYS A 172 19.52 -33.61 21.61
CA LYS A 172 20.46 -34.70 21.30
C LYS A 172 21.76 -34.59 22.12
N LEU A 173 22.32 -33.39 22.24
CA LEU A 173 23.56 -33.16 22.98
C LEU A 173 23.37 -33.41 24.49
N ILE A 174 22.24 -32.97 25.05
CA ILE A 174 21.84 -33.29 26.44
C ILE A 174 21.63 -34.79 26.63
N ALA A 175 20.97 -35.49 25.70
CA ALA A 175 20.76 -36.93 25.77
C ALA A 175 22.07 -37.73 25.68
N ASP A 176 23.02 -37.31 24.85
CA ASP A 176 24.37 -37.89 24.80
C ASP A 176 25.17 -37.63 26.08
N GLN A 177 24.99 -36.47 26.72
CA GLN A 177 25.57 -36.14 28.02
C GLN A 177 25.04 -37.10 29.10
N ILE A 178 23.71 -37.22 29.20
CA ILE A 178 23.02 -38.13 30.13
C ILE A 178 23.41 -39.60 29.89
N ARG A 179 23.53 -40.03 28.62
CA ARG A 179 23.98 -41.39 28.32
C ARG A 179 25.41 -41.62 28.80
N ARG A 180 26.34 -40.71 28.53
CA ARG A 180 27.75 -40.82 28.98
C ARG A 180 27.88 -40.85 30.49
N ASP A 181 27.13 -40.03 31.22
CA ASP A 181 27.24 -40.00 32.68
C ASP A 181 26.57 -41.22 33.33
N LYS A 182 25.55 -41.80 32.69
CA LYS A 182 24.97 -43.11 33.03
C LYS A 182 25.91 -44.29 32.70
N GLU A 183 26.62 -44.23 31.57
CA GLU A 183 27.63 -45.22 31.16
C GLU A 183 28.89 -45.17 32.05
N LYS A 184 29.26 -44.01 32.58
CA LYS A 184 30.36 -43.84 33.55
C LYS A 184 30.07 -44.41 34.95
N GLY A 185 28.86 -44.89 35.21
CA GLY A 185 28.53 -45.49 36.50
C GLY A 185 28.61 -44.53 37.69
N ILE A 186 28.37 -43.23 37.47
CA ILE A 186 28.10 -42.32 38.59
C ILE A 186 26.69 -42.63 39.08
N GLU A 187 26.60 -43.63 39.95
CA GLU A 187 25.50 -43.71 40.91
C GLU A 187 25.54 -42.44 41.75
N LEU A 188 24.71 -41.45 41.39
CA LEU A 188 24.33 -40.41 42.32
C LEU A 188 23.69 -41.14 43.51
N PRO A 189 24.29 -41.12 44.71
CA PRO A 189 23.67 -41.74 45.86
C PRO A 189 22.31 -41.07 46.05
N ALA A 190 21.25 -41.88 46.19
CA ALA A 190 19.91 -41.36 46.43
C ALA A 190 19.98 -40.34 47.58
N PRO A 191 19.50 -39.10 47.40
CA PRO A 191 19.91 -37.97 48.23
C PRO A 191 19.55 -38.23 49.70
N VAL A 192 20.56 -38.59 50.49
CA VAL A 192 20.42 -38.83 51.92
C VAL A 192 20.31 -37.47 52.59
N TYR A 193 19.07 -37.04 52.85
CA TYR A 193 18.77 -35.80 53.54
C TYR A 193 19.20 -35.88 55.01
N THR A 194 20.48 -35.64 55.29
CA THR A 194 21.00 -35.53 56.66
C THR A 194 20.52 -34.21 57.26
N GLU A 195 19.71 -34.27 58.32
CA GLU A 195 19.28 -33.07 59.04
C GLU A 195 20.47 -32.32 59.65
N LEU A 196 20.37 -30.98 59.65
CA LEU A 196 21.47 -30.10 60.05
C LEU A 196 21.54 -29.97 61.58
N VAL A 197 22.14 -30.96 62.24
CA VAL A 197 22.29 -30.98 63.71
C VAL A 197 23.21 -29.85 64.18
N ARG A 198 22.60 -28.72 64.55
CA ARG A 198 23.23 -27.64 65.32
C ARG A 198 23.49 -28.15 66.74
N LYS A 199 24.65 -27.81 67.31
CA LYS A 199 24.91 -27.99 68.75
C LYS A 199 24.75 -26.69 69.55
N ASP A 200 24.93 -25.55 68.89
CA ASP A 200 24.73 -24.20 69.41
C ASP A 200 24.03 -23.36 68.32
N GLU A 201 23.15 -22.42 68.69
CA GLU A 201 22.24 -21.77 67.72
C GLU A 201 22.71 -20.41 67.16
N GLU A 202 23.79 -19.80 67.68
CA GLU A 202 24.18 -18.44 67.31
C GLU A 202 25.32 -18.31 66.28
N GLU A 203 25.93 -19.42 65.83
CA GLU A 203 27.00 -19.33 64.82
C GLU A 203 26.47 -19.14 63.38
N LYS A 204 26.98 -18.11 62.70
CA LYS A 204 26.40 -17.56 61.48
C LYS A 204 27.05 -18.15 60.22
N VAL A 205 26.40 -19.17 59.65
CA VAL A 205 26.87 -19.91 58.46
C VAL A 205 27.25 -18.98 57.30
N GLN A 206 28.53 -18.93 56.95
CA GLN A 206 29.03 -18.26 55.74
C GLN A 206 29.26 -19.28 54.61
N VAL A 207 28.50 -19.15 53.51
CA VAL A 207 28.69 -19.98 52.31
C VAL A 207 29.41 -19.16 51.24
N SER A 208 30.72 -19.36 51.13
CA SER A 208 31.61 -18.58 50.25
C SER A 208 31.77 -19.19 48.85
N PHE A 209 30.84 -18.89 47.94
CA PHE A 209 31.04 -19.12 46.51
C PHE A 209 31.96 -18.03 45.93
N ASN A 210 33.11 -18.44 45.37
CA ASN A 210 34.09 -17.55 44.71
C ASN A 210 34.07 -17.68 43.16
N PRO A 211 33.22 -16.93 42.44
CA PRO A 211 33.28 -16.83 40.98
C PRO A 211 34.40 -15.86 40.55
N ALA A 212 35.65 -16.29 40.66
CA ALA A 212 36.83 -15.42 40.58
C ALA A 212 37.60 -15.52 39.24
N VAL A 213 36.95 -15.28 38.10
CA VAL A 213 37.66 -14.99 36.82
C VAL A 213 36.97 -13.86 36.05
N LEU A 214 37.66 -12.71 36.00
CA LEU A 214 37.55 -11.61 35.02
C LEU A 214 36.16 -11.09 34.60
N ALA A 215 35.68 -10.02 35.26
CA ALA A 215 34.76 -9.05 34.67
C ALA A 215 34.96 -7.65 35.30
N GLU A 216 35.73 -6.77 34.65
CA GLU A 216 35.91 -5.39 35.12
C GLU A 216 34.79 -4.42 34.67
N LYS A 217 34.53 -3.43 35.53
CA LYS A 217 33.35 -2.55 35.47
C LYS A 217 33.39 -1.59 34.27
N LYS A 218 32.21 -1.28 33.71
CA LYS A 218 31.84 0.13 33.46
C LYS A 218 30.45 0.43 34.04
N LYS A 219 30.33 1.58 34.71
CA LYS A 219 29.06 2.11 35.23
C LYS A 219 28.40 3.04 34.21
N VAL A 220 27.08 3.15 34.27
CA VAL A 220 26.26 4.19 33.62
C VAL A 220 25.71 5.12 34.70
N LEU A 221 25.72 6.43 34.47
CA LEU A 221 24.88 7.49 35.10
C LEU A 221 24.83 8.69 34.11
N PRO A 222 23.86 9.63 34.19
CA PRO A 222 23.21 10.17 32.98
C PRO A 222 23.31 11.72 32.86
N PRO A 223 22.36 12.53 32.31
CA PRO A 223 22.71 13.39 31.16
C PRO A 223 22.39 14.90 31.28
N SER A 224 23.16 15.77 30.60
CA SER A 224 22.64 17.02 29.97
C SER A 224 23.60 17.74 29.02
N ILE A 225 23.12 17.93 27.78
CA ILE A 225 23.17 19.11 26.87
C ILE A 225 24.26 20.22 27.09
N LEU A 226 25.06 20.53 26.05
CA LEU A 226 25.07 21.82 25.28
C LEU A 226 26.30 22.02 24.31
N VAL A 227 26.04 21.90 22.99
CA VAL A 227 26.52 22.66 21.80
C VAL A 227 28.01 23.05 21.55
N THR A 228 28.40 23.05 20.25
CA THR A 228 29.58 23.69 19.57
C THR A 228 30.94 22.96 19.63
N SER A 229 31.88 23.11 18.67
CA SER A 229 31.81 23.34 17.20
C SER A 229 33.19 23.12 16.51
N SER A 230 33.19 22.61 15.26
CA SER A 230 34.21 22.80 14.19
C SER A 230 35.62 22.13 14.20
N LYS A 231 35.84 21.36 13.11
CA LYS A 231 37.00 21.33 12.17
C LYS A 231 38.32 20.55 12.44
N LYS A 232 38.57 19.64 11.47
CA LYS A 232 39.81 19.35 10.68
C LYS A 232 40.82 18.22 11.06
N GLN A 233 40.93 17.30 10.09
CA GLN A 233 42.00 16.40 9.60
C GLN A 233 43.41 17.04 9.35
N PRO A 234 44.45 16.29 8.89
CA PRO A 234 44.69 14.82 8.82
C PRO A 234 46.11 14.38 9.29
N ASP A 235 46.43 13.07 9.30
CA ASP A 235 47.38 12.40 8.36
C ASP A 235 47.79 10.96 8.75
N SER A 236 48.14 10.18 7.70
CA SER A 236 49.04 8.99 7.55
C SER A 236 49.26 7.98 8.71
N LEU A 237 49.48 6.68 8.49
CA LEU A 237 49.37 5.79 7.30
C LEU A 237 48.90 4.38 7.82
N ASP A 238 49.17 3.16 7.32
CA ASP A 238 50.00 2.58 6.25
C ASP A 238 49.41 1.22 5.75
N GLU A 239 50.12 0.52 4.86
CA GLU A 239 49.72 -0.72 4.13
C GLU A 239 50.72 -1.90 4.37
N PRO A 240 50.60 -3.12 3.78
CA PRO A 240 49.51 -3.74 3.00
C PRO A 240 49.10 -5.18 3.47
N ASP A 241 48.06 -5.79 2.86
CA ASP A 241 48.18 -7.03 2.04
C ASP A 241 46.84 -7.43 1.36
N GLN A 242 46.90 -8.30 0.34
CA GLN A 242 45.90 -8.43 -0.73
C GLN A 242 44.90 -9.59 -0.59
N LYS A 243 43.62 -9.34 -0.89
CA LYS A 243 42.76 -10.27 -1.67
C LYS A 243 41.56 -9.55 -2.30
N ARG A 244 41.11 -10.08 -3.45
CA ARG A 244 40.15 -9.42 -4.37
C ARG A 244 38.68 -9.64 -3.95
N PRO A 245 37.84 -8.59 -3.87
CA PRO A 245 36.39 -8.74 -3.81
C PRO A 245 35.77 -9.02 -5.20
N LYS A 246 34.53 -9.50 -5.22
CA LYS A 246 33.72 -9.64 -6.45
C LYS A 246 33.02 -8.31 -6.78
N ILE A 247 32.64 -8.12 -8.05
CA ILE A 247 31.85 -6.97 -8.47
C ILE A 247 30.39 -7.21 -8.07
N GLU A 248 29.97 -6.60 -6.97
CA GLU A 248 28.56 -6.39 -6.66
C GLU A 248 28.15 -5.02 -7.19
N THR A 249 27.14 -4.99 -8.07
CA THR A 249 26.62 -3.74 -8.63
C THR A 249 25.96 -2.89 -7.53
N PRO A 250 26.35 -1.62 -7.34
CA PRO A 250 25.80 -0.79 -6.28
C PRO A 250 24.33 -0.50 -6.55
N VAL A 251 23.43 -1.11 -5.77
CA VAL A 251 22.01 -0.73 -5.76
C VAL A 251 21.92 0.68 -5.19
N LEU A 252 21.81 1.66 -6.08
CA LEU A 252 21.48 3.04 -5.73
C LEU A 252 20.19 3.03 -4.91
N LYS A 253 20.25 3.63 -3.72
CA LYS A 253 19.08 3.76 -2.85
C LYS A 253 18.09 4.68 -3.58
N ARG A 254 16.96 4.11 -4.01
CA ARG A 254 15.88 4.84 -4.69
C ARG A 254 15.57 6.13 -3.93
N THR A 255 15.49 7.24 -4.67
CA THR A 255 15.30 8.55 -4.05
C THR A 255 13.83 8.71 -3.69
N ALA A 256 13.50 9.41 -2.59
CA ALA A 256 12.09 9.64 -2.22
C ALA A 256 11.25 10.36 -3.31
N LEU A 257 11.91 11.06 -4.25
CA LEU A 257 11.29 11.66 -5.43
C LEU A 257 10.92 10.63 -6.51
N GLU A 258 11.67 9.53 -6.60
CA GLU A 258 11.53 8.42 -7.54
C GLU A 258 10.36 7.53 -7.14
N GLU A 259 10.22 7.24 -5.84
CA GLU A 259 9.09 6.51 -5.25
C GLU A 259 7.76 7.28 -5.42
N VAL A 260 7.77 8.61 -5.21
CA VAL A 260 6.61 9.48 -5.48
C VAL A 260 6.25 9.48 -6.97
N ARG A 261 7.26 9.44 -7.86
CA ARG A 261 7.05 9.37 -9.31
C ARG A 261 6.40 8.05 -9.72
N GLU A 262 6.93 6.92 -9.27
CA GLU A 262 6.40 5.57 -9.54
C GLU A 262 4.94 5.45 -9.04
N MET A 263 4.63 6.04 -7.88
CA MET A 263 3.26 6.07 -7.33
C MET A 263 2.30 6.96 -8.15
N GLU A 264 2.75 8.12 -8.65
CA GLU A 264 1.92 8.96 -9.51
C GLU A 264 1.72 8.34 -10.90
N GLU A 265 2.73 7.63 -11.41
CA GLU A 265 2.69 6.92 -12.69
C GLU A 265 1.73 5.72 -12.63
N LYS A 266 1.78 4.91 -11.58
CA LYS A 266 0.78 3.84 -11.33
C LYS A 266 -0.65 4.38 -11.21
N ARG A 267 -0.86 5.48 -10.47
CA ARG A 267 -2.18 6.12 -10.38
C ARG A 267 -2.67 6.67 -11.73
N LYS A 268 -1.77 7.19 -12.57
CA LYS A 268 -2.09 7.59 -13.95
C LYS A 268 -2.40 6.38 -14.82
N GLU A 269 -1.70 5.26 -14.63
CA GLU A 269 -1.99 4.02 -15.34
C GLU A 269 -3.37 3.49 -15.01
N GLU A 270 -3.71 3.31 -13.73
CA GLU A 270 -5.05 2.88 -13.27
C GLU A 270 -6.19 3.77 -13.80
N GLN A 271 -5.93 5.07 -13.96
CA GLN A 271 -6.91 6.04 -14.47
C GLN A 271 -7.00 6.09 -16.01
N ASN A 272 -5.90 5.81 -16.73
CA ASN A 272 -5.80 5.95 -18.19
C ASN A 272 -5.86 4.61 -18.95
N ARG A 273 -5.64 3.48 -18.27
CA ARG A 273 -5.86 2.13 -18.82
C ARG A 273 -7.33 1.95 -19.14
N LYS A 274 -7.65 1.61 -20.39
CA LYS A 274 -9.01 1.29 -20.82
C LYS A 274 -8.99 0.09 -21.75
N ASP A 275 -10.14 -0.56 -21.84
CA ASP A 275 -10.39 -1.72 -22.71
C ASP A 275 -10.21 -1.36 -24.20
N TYR A 276 -10.51 -0.13 -24.60
CA TYR A 276 -10.25 0.38 -25.95
C TYR A 276 -8.86 1.03 -26.07
N TRP A 277 -8.07 0.63 -27.06
CA TRP A 277 -6.75 1.19 -27.37
C TRP A 277 -6.69 1.91 -28.72
N LEU A 278 -7.65 1.70 -29.62
CA LEU A 278 -7.65 2.34 -30.94
C LEU A 278 -7.55 3.86 -30.86
N HIS A 279 -6.73 4.43 -31.75
CA HIS A 279 -6.48 5.87 -31.87
C HIS A 279 -6.41 6.28 -33.34
N GLU A 280 -6.71 7.54 -33.64
CA GLU A 280 -6.56 8.09 -34.99
C GLU A 280 -5.07 8.41 -35.27
N GLY A 281 -4.63 8.25 -36.52
CA GLY A 281 -3.26 8.56 -36.95
C GLY A 281 -2.22 7.47 -36.71
N ILE A 282 -2.61 6.28 -36.26
CA ILE A 282 -1.70 5.12 -36.10
C ILE A 282 -1.75 4.17 -37.30
N ILE A 283 -0.67 3.42 -37.52
CA ILE A 283 -0.65 2.24 -38.40
C ILE A 283 -0.98 0.99 -37.59
N VAL A 284 -1.84 0.15 -38.15
CA VAL A 284 -2.21 -1.18 -37.61
C VAL A 284 -2.03 -2.26 -38.67
N LYS A 285 -1.92 -3.50 -38.21
CA LYS A 285 -1.83 -4.72 -39.03
C LYS A 285 -3.11 -5.53 -38.82
N ILE A 286 -3.71 -6.02 -39.90
CA ILE A 286 -5.00 -6.73 -39.84
C ILE A 286 -4.76 -8.23 -39.70
N LEU A 287 -5.40 -8.86 -38.71
CA LEU A 287 -5.23 -10.28 -38.39
C LEU A 287 -6.44 -11.15 -38.74
N THR A 288 -7.57 -10.56 -39.14
CA THR A 288 -8.76 -11.33 -39.51
C THR A 288 -8.74 -11.83 -40.95
N LEU A 289 -9.05 -13.11 -41.14
CA LEU A 289 -9.34 -13.71 -42.45
C LEU A 289 -10.77 -13.40 -42.93
N LYS A 290 -11.67 -12.95 -42.03
CA LYS A 290 -13.11 -12.78 -42.32
C LYS A 290 -13.44 -11.67 -43.34
N LEU A 291 -12.53 -10.72 -43.56
CA LEU A 291 -12.67 -9.70 -44.61
C LEU A 291 -12.06 -10.13 -45.97
N GLY A 292 -11.51 -11.34 -46.04
CA GLY A 292 -10.82 -11.86 -47.22
C GLY A 292 -9.29 -11.80 -47.10
N GLU A 293 -8.61 -12.72 -47.77
CA GLU A 293 -7.16 -12.89 -47.72
C GLU A 293 -6.39 -11.66 -48.23
N GLU A 294 -7.00 -10.84 -49.10
CA GLU A 294 -6.40 -9.60 -49.62
C GLU A 294 -6.08 -8.55 -48.54
N TYR A 295 -6.62 -8.67 -47.32
CA TYR A 295 -6.30 -7.80 -46.17
C TYR A 295 -5.51 -8.50 -45.07
N TYR A 296 -5.35 -9.82 -45.10
CA TYR A 296 -4.73 -10.58 -44.00
C TYR A 296 -3.23 -10.29 -43.90
N LYS A 297 -2.75 -9.99 -42.68
CA LYS A 297 -1.39 -9.52 -42.35
C LYS A 297 -0.96 -8.21 -43.05
N LYS A 298 -1.86 -7.54 -43.78
CA LYS A 298 -1.60 -6.26 -44.45
C LYS A 298 -1.67 -5.09 -43.47
N LYS A 299 -1.01 -3.99 -43.81
CA LYS A 299 -0.91 -2.77 -42.98
C LYS A 299 -1.83 -1.66 -43.52
N GLY A 300 -2.44 -0.92 -42.61
CA GLY A 300 -3.30 0.21 -42.92
C GLY A 300 -3.19 1.32 -41.87
N VAL A 301 -3.64 2.52 -42.23
CA VAL A 301 -3.68 3.72 -41.36
C VAL A 301 -5.09 3.87 -40.81
N VAL A 302 -5.23 4.05 -39.49
CA VAL A 302 -6.50 4.43 -38.86
C VAL A 302 -6.81 5.89 -39.20
N ILE A 303 -7.81 6.12 -40.05
CA ILE A 303 -8.27 7.48 -40.39
C ILE A 303 -9.21 8.03 -39.32
N LYS A 304 -10.12 7.18 -38.82
CA LYS A 304 -11.15 7.58 -37.86
C LYS A 304 -11.47 6.43 -36.90
N VAL A 305 -11.71 6.73 -35.63
CA VAL A 305 -12.25 5.79 -34.65
C VAL A 305 -13.75 6.05 -34.43
N GLU A 306 -14.54 4.99 -34.39
CA GLU A 306 -15.99 5.02 -34.21
C GLU A 306 -16.36 4.10 -33.04
N ASN A 307 -17.22 4.58 -32.13
CA ASN A 307 -17.65 3.85 -30.93
C ASN A 307 -16.50 3.35 -30.02
N HIS A 308 -15.30 3.94 -30.12
CA HIS A 308 -14.04 3.55 -29.45
C HIS A 308 -13.44 2.19 -29.85
N TYR A 309 -14.26 1.19 -30.16
CA TYR A 309 -13.81 -0.18 -30.50
C TYR A 309 -13.64 -0.44 -32.00
N GLN A 310 -14.14 0.44 -32.87
CA GLN A 310 -14.10 0.24 -34.33
C GLN A 310 -13.28 1.33 -35.01
N ALA A 311 -12.46 0.95 -36.00
CA ALA A 311 -11.64 1.85 -36.79
C ALA A 311 -12.05 1.82 -38.26
N VAL A 312 -12.10 3.00 -38.90
CA VAL A 312 -12.09 3.13 -40.36
C VAL A 312 -10.63 3.18 -40.80
N ILE A 313 -10.14 2.05 -41.28
CA ILE A 313 -8.75 1.84 -41.70
C ILE A 313 -8.66 2.04 -43.21
N LYS A 314 -7.68 2.81 -43.66
CA LYS A 314 -7.28 2.89 -45.07
C LYS A 314 -6.07 2.00 -45.31
N MET A 315 -6.19 1.03 -46.23
CA MET A 315 -5.10 0.16 -46.61
C MET A 315 -3.97 0.94 -47.30
N LEU A 316 -2.72 0.68 -46.91
CA LEU A 316 -1.56 1.36 -47.51
C LEU A 316 -1.34 0.96 -48.97
N GLU A 317 -1.50 -0.33 -49.29
CA GLU A 317 -1.31 -0.87 -50.64
C GLU A 317 -2.52 -0.56 -51.55
N THR A 318 -3.72 -1.02 -51.17
CA THR A 318 -4.89 -0.97 -52.05
C THR A 318 -5.70 0.33 -51.97
N ASN A 319 -5.34 1.25 -51.07
CA ASN A 319 -6.05 2.52 -50.79
C ASN A 319 -7.55 2.40 -50.40
N LYS A 320 -8.13 1.19 -50.42
CA LYS A 320 -9.48 0.87 -49.95
C LYS A 320 -9.66 1.28 -48.48
N LYS A 321 -10.87 1.71 -48.11
CA LYS A 321 -11.29 1.95 -46.72
C LYS A 321 -12.14 0.78 -46.24
N ILE A 322 -11.84 0.26 -45.05
CA ILE A 322 -12.58 -0.83 -44.39
C ILE A 322 -12.91 -0.42 -42.95
N ARG A 323 -14.05 -0.87 -42.41
CA ARG A 323 -14.37 -0.75 -40.98
C ARG A 323 -14.01 -2.07 -40.30
N VAL A 324 -13.17 -2.02 -39.27
CA VAL A 324 -12.65 -3.20 -38.55
C VAL A 324 -12.69 -2.92 -37.04
N ASP A 325 -13.00 -3.96 -36.26
CA ASP A 325 -13.02 -3.90 -34.79
C ASP A 325 -11.61 -4.16 -34.20
N GLN A 326 -11.31 -3.58 -33.03
CA GLN A 326 -10.00 -3.70 -32.39
C GLN A 326 -9.55 -5.16 -32.17
N ALA A 327 -10.50 -6.08 -31.93
CA ALA A 327 -10.20 -7.51 -31.76
C ALA A 327 -9.67 -8.22 -33.03
N HIS A 328 -9.62 -7.52 -34.17
CA HIS A 328 -9.18 -8.05 -35.45
C HIS A 328 -7.92 -7.34 -36.00
N VAL A 329 -7.30 -6.46 -35.21
CA VAL A 329 -6.08 -5.70 -35.56
C VAL A 329 -5.03 -5.74 -34.47
N GLU A 330 -3.79 -5.50 -34.87
CA GLU A 330 -2.57 -5.56 -34.08
C GLU A 330 -1.83 -4.21 -34.20
N THR A 331 -1.18 -3.77 -33.14
CA THR A 331 -0.24 -2.63 -33.20
C THR A 331 0.93 -2.95 -34.14
N VAL A 332 1.62 -1.91 -34.61
CA VAL A 332 2.79 -2.08 -35.48
C VAL A 332 3.96 -1.32 -34.88
N ILE A 333 4.88 -2.05 -34.23
CA ILE A 333 6.15 -1.48 -33.77
C ILE A 333 7.02 -1.13 -35.00
N PRO A 334 7.56 0.10 -35.11
CA PRO A 334 8.47 0.49 -36.19
C PRO A 334 9.91 0.03 -35.93
N ALA A 335 10.83 0.37 -36.84
CA ALA A 335 12.25 0.31 -36.55
C ALA A 335 12.66 1.38 -35.50
N LEU A 336 13.82 1.18 -34.86
CA LEU A 336 14.40 2.11 -33.88
C LEU A 336 14.56 3.53 -34.46
N GLY A 337 14.49 4.54 -33.60
CA GLY A 337 14.60 5.96 -33.97
C GLY A 337 13.40 6.50 -34.76
N LYS A 338 12.24 5.82 -34.72
CA LYS A 338 10.99 6.28 -35.36
C LYS A 338 9.96 6.70 -34.32
N LYS A 339 9.06 7.60 -34.73
CA LYS A 339 7.92 8.05 -33.93
C LYS A 339 6.90 6.92 -33.72
N VAL A 340 6.41 6.84 -32.50
CA VAL A 340 5.29 6.00 -32.06
C VAL A 340 4.29 6.84 -31.28
N LEU A 341 3.05 6.35 -31.19
CA LEU A 341 2.03 6.88 -30.29
C LEU A 341 1.81 5.85 -29.17
N VAL A 342 1.78 6.32 -27.92
CA VAL A 342 1.36 5.50 -26.78
C VAL A 342 -0.17 5.42 -26.79
N VAL A 343 -0.71 4.23 -27.04
CA VAL A 343 -2.17 4.01 -27.25
C VAL A 343 -2.93 3.65 -25.97
N ASN A 344 -2.24 3.16 -24.93
CA ASN A 344 -2.86 2.82 -23.64
C ASN A 344 -1.91 3.08 -22.45
N GLY A 345 -2.37 2.85 -21.22
CA GLY A 345 -1.56 3.03 -20.01
C GLY A 345 -1.34 4.50 -19.60
N ALA A 346 -0.38 4.75 -18.70
CA ALA A 346 -0.20 6.05 -18.05
C ALA A 346 -0.02 7.24 -19.01
N TYR A 347 0.75 7.05 -20.09
CA TYR A 347 1.11 8.10 -21.07
C TYR A 347 0.23 8.12 -22.32
N ARG A 348 -0.95 7.48 -22.28
CA ARG A 348 -1.91 7.41 -23.38
C ARG A 348 -2.09 8.74 -24.11
N GLY A 349 -1.99 8.70 -25.45
CA GLY A 349 -2.15 9.86 -26.35
C GLY A 349 -0.88 10.69 -26.55
N GLN A 350 0.26 10.29 -25.98
CA GLN A 350 1.54 10.99 -26.14
C GLN A 350 2.36 10.39 -27.29
N GLU A 351 3.00 11.26 -28.08
CA GLU A 351 4.04 10.84 -29.02
C GLU A 351 5.34 10.50 -28.28
N ALA A 352 6.06 9.50 -28.77
CA ALA A 352 7.38 9.10 -28.30
C ALA A 352 8.29 8.67 -29.46
N ILE A 353 9.60 8.55 -29.19
CA ILE A 353 10.55 7.88 -30.08
C ILE A 353 10.89 6.51 -29.50
N LEU A 354 10.90 5.49 -30.37
CA LEU A 354 11.33 4.14 -30.02
C LEU A 354 12.86 4.05 -29.94
N GLU A 355 13.41 3.70 -28.77
CA GLU A 355 14.86 3.58 -28.54
C GLU A 355 15.34 2.12 -28.56
N ALA A 356 14.63 1.21 -27.90
CA ALA A 356 14.97 -0.21 -27.84
C ALA A 356 13.74 -1.12 -28.00
N ILE A 357 13.96 -2.35 -28.46
CA ILE A 357 12.95 -3.40 -28.63
C ILE A 357 13.47 -4.68 -27.96
N HIS A 358 12.81 -5.10 -26.87
CA HIS A 358 13.12 -6.31 -26.14
C HIS A 358 12.16 -7.42 -26.59
N GLN A 359 12.65 -8.36 -27.40
CA GLN A 359 11.79 -9.37 -28.04
C GLN A 359 11.37 -10.50 -27.10
N GLU A 360 12.17 -10.80 -26.08
CA GLU A 360 11.90 -11.87 -25.10
C GLU A 360 10.76 -11.50 -24.13
N SER A 361 10.64 -10.22 -23.80
CA SER A 361 9.64 -9.65 -22.88
C SER A 361 8.44 -8.99 -23.56
N PHE A 362 8.42 -8.95 -24.91
CA PHE A 362 7.44 -8.20 -25.71
C PHE A 362 7.28 -6.73 -25.26
N SER A 363 8.41 -6.10 -24.90
CA SER A 363 8.45 -4.72 -24.38
C SER A 363 9.40 -3.82 -25.18
N VAL A 364 9.12 -2.51 -25.16
CA VAL A 364 9.90 -1.46 -25.82
C VAL A 364 10.30 -0.37 -24.82
N ASP A 365 11.44 0.25 -25.09
CA ASP A 365 11.85 1.47 -24.38
C ASP A 365 11.58 2.68 -25.30
N VAL A 366 10.88 3.68 -24.76
CA VAL A 366 10.38 4.83 -25.52
C VAL A 366 10.65 6.14 -24.78
N THR A 367 11.12 7.17 -25.49
CA THR A 367 11.34 8.51 -24.94
C THR A 367 10.24 9.46 -25.37
N LEU A 368 9.52 10.04 -24.40
CA LEU A 368 8.34 10.86 -24.62
C LEU A 368 8.69 12.21 -25.28
N LEU A 369 8.04 12.53 -26.40
CA LEU A 369 8.18 13.81 -27.10
C LEU A 369 7.18 14.87 -26.63
N THR A 370 6.02 14.45 -26.13
CA THR A 370 4.90 15.34 -25.78
C THR A 370 4.28 14.99 -24.43
N GLY A 371 3.93 15.97 -23.61
CA GLY A 371 3.24 15.77 -22.33
C GLY A 371 3.96 16.43 -21.15
N SER A 372 3.52 16.15 -19.92
CA SER A 372 4.15 16.75 -18.71
C SER A 372 5.54 16.19 -18.38
N MET A 373 6.03 15.20 -19.12
CA MET A 373 7.27 14.45 -18.87
C MET A 373 8.15 14.34 -20.13
N THR A 374 8.10 15.34 -21.02
CA THR A 374 8.94 15.38 -22.24
C THR A 374 10.41 15.12 -21.95
N GLY A 375 11.06 14.31 -22.79
CA GLY A 375 12.46 13.89 -22.62
C GLY A 375 12.68 12.83 -21.54
N THR A 376 11.64 12.32 -20.88
CA THR A 376 11.75 11.13 -20.01
C THR A 376 11.74 9.86 -20.88
N ARG A 377 12.76 9.03 -20.73
CA ARG A 377 12.76 7.63 -21.21
C ARG A 377 11.90 6.78 -20.28
N ILE A 378 10.98 6.03 -20.86
CA ILE A 378 10.16 5.01 -20.20
C ILE A 378 10.67 3.65 -20.68
N GLU A 379 11.02 2.77 -19.75
CA GLU A 379 11.52 1.43 -20.05
C GLU A 379 10.41 0.39 -19.89
N ASN A 380 10.51 -0.73 -20.62
CA ASN A 380 9.61 -1.89 -20.50
C ASN A 380 8.11 -1.65 -20.80
N MET A 381 7.76 -0.74 -21.72
CA MET A 381 6.37 -0.55 -22.15
C MET A 381 5.90 -1.69 -23.08
N ILE A 382 4.70 -2.22 -22.91
CA ILE A 382 4.21 -3.42 -23.63
C ILE A 382 3.93 -3.09 -25.12
N TYR A 383 4.18 -4.03 -26.05
CA TYR A 383 3.89 -3.84 -27.49
C TYR A 383 2.44 -3.47 -27.82
N GLU A 384 1.46 -3.91 -27.02
CA GLU A 384 0.04 -3.56 -27.21
C GLU A 384 -0.25 -2.08 -26.87
N ASP A 385 0.60 -1.45 -26.06
CA ASP A 385 0.44 -0.08 -25.59
C ASP A 385 1.11 0.96 -26.51
N VAL A 386 1.80 0.50 -27.56
CA VAL A 386 2.59 1.35 -28.48
C VAL A 386 2.30 0.98 -29.93
N SER A 387 2.02 1.96 -30.79
CA SER A 387 1.95 1.72 -32.24
C SER A 387 2.65 2.80 -33.07
N LYS A 388 3.16 2.43 -34.25
CA LYS A 388 3.76 3.36 -35.22
C LYS A 388 2.76 4.47 -35.57
N LEU A 389 3.21 5.71 -35.47
CA LEU A 389 2.52 6.89 -35.99
C LEU A 389 2.65 6.92 -37.53
N ALA A 390 1.58 7.26 -38.24
CA ALA A 390 1.43 7.08 -39.69
C ALA A 390 2.52 7.78 -40.53
#